data_AF-A0A7C4YXT6-F1
#
_entry.id   AF-A0A7C4YXT6-F1
#
_cell.length_a   1.000
_cell.length_b   1.000
_cell.length_c   1.000
_cell.angle_alpha   90.00
_cell.angle_beta   90.00
_cell.angle_gamma   90.00
#
_symmetry.space_group_name_H-M   'P 1'
#
loop_
_entity.id
_entity.type
_entity.pdbx_description
1 polymer ?
#
loop_
_entity_poly.entity_id
_entity_poly.type
_entity_poly.pdbx_seq_one_letter_code
_entity_poly.pdbx_strand_id
1 'polypeptide(L)'
;MTRYPPPIAELLREERLPPLGPGSPNLAARPQLEALRCDASLRAGLWLYHDFLDESHQISQGLPTPTGSFWHGIMHRREPDYGNARYWFRRVGKHPIFDELAQRAAELAGREQLAPAASFLVVQASWNPFDFIDLVEATAAGSTPHEQLCRQIQLLEWRLLFEHAFEETRQ
;
A
#
# COMPACT_ATOMS: atom_id res chain seq x y z
N MET A 1 2.30 17.73 17.65
CA MET A 1 3.54 17.66 16.84
C MET A 1 3.31 16.65 15.74
N THR A 2 3.65 16.97 14.49
CA THR A 2 3.51 16.03 13.36
C THR A 2 4.56 14.91 13.47
N ARG A 3 4.17 13.66 13.20
CA ARG A 3 5.09 12.50 13.22
C ARG A 3 6.23 12.64 12.21
N TYR A 4 5.92 13.22 11.05
CA TYR A 4 6.85 13.39 9.94
C TYR A 4 7.44 14.80 9.91
N PRO A 5 8.65 14.97 9.32
CA PRO A 5 9.21 16.29 9.01
C PRO A 5 8.24 17.11 8.16
N PRO A 6 8.24 18.46 8.28
CA PRO A 6 7.25 19.31 7.63
C PRO A 6 7.03 19.07 6.13
N PRO A 7 8.06 18.83 5.29
CA PRO A 7 7.85 18.56 3.87
C PRO A 7 7.04 17.29 3.58
N ILE A 8 7.25 16.23 4.38
CA ILE A 8 6.49 14.97 4.25
C ILE A 8 5.10 15.15 4.86
N ALA A 9 5.00 15.83 6.01
CA ALA A 9 3.72 16.10 6.65
C ALA A 9 2.77 16.90 5.75
N GLU A 10 3.29 17.84 4.95
CA GLU A 10 2.48 18.60 3.99
C GLU A 10 1.95 17.72 2.85
N LEU A 11 2.78 16.83 2.29
CA LEU A 11 2.35 15.88 1.25
C LEU A 11 1.26 14.92 1.75
N LEU A 12 1.28 14.60 3.04
CA LEU A 12 0.33 13.71 3.70
C LEU A 12 -0.82 14.45 4.40
N ARG A 13 -0.92 15.79 4.23
CA ARG A 13 -1.93 16.62 4.91
C ARG A 13 -3.36 16.21 4.53
N GLU A 14 -3.56 15.86 3.27
CA GLU A 14 -4.85 15.42 2.76
C GLU A 14 -4.89 13.88 2.69
N GLU A 15 -5.90 13.29 3.35
CA GLU A 15 -6.14 11.86 3.26
C GLU A 15 -6.61 11.49 1.85
N ARG A 16 -5.87 10.61 1.18
CA ARG A 16 -6.24 10.04 -0.11
C ARG A 16 -6.59 8.58 0.08
N LEU A 17 -7.79 8.19 -0.34
CA LEU A 17 -8.23 6.80 -0.35
C LEU A 17 -7.93 6.18 -1.72
N PRO A 18 -6.82 5.44 -1.88
CA PRO A 18 -6.37 4.94 -3.17
C PRO A 18 -7.45 4.02 -3.78
N PRO A 19 -7.82 4.20 -5.05
CA PRO A 19 -8.72 3.27 -5.74
C PRO A 19 -8.06 1.89 -5.93
N LEU A 20 -8.83 0.89 -6.32
CA LEU A 20 -8.30 -0.45 -6.63
C LEU A 20 -7.52 -0.51 -7.95
N GLY A 21 -7.60 0.55 -8.77
CA GLY A 21 -6.84 0.73 -10.00
C GLY A 21 -5.85 1.91 -9.93
N PRO A 22 -5.38 2.41 -11.09
CA PRO A 22 -4.25 3.34 -11.14
C PRO A 22 -4.54 4.71 -10.50
N GLY A 23 -5.82 5.07 -10.38
CA GLY A 23 -6.22 6.37 -9.83
C GLY A 23 -5.89 7.53 -10.77
N SER A 24 -5.64 8.70 -10.20
CA SER A 24 -5.35 9.90 -10.98
C SER A 24 -4.22 10.68 -10.30
N PRO A 25 -3.06 10.84 -10.97
CA PRO A 25 -1.90 11.51 -10.41
C PRO A 25 -2.25 12.88 -9.81
N ASN A 26 -1.79 13.15 -8.58
CA ASN A 26 -1.96 14.45 -7.94
C ASN A 26 -0.95 15.47 -8.51
N LEU A 27 -1.30 16.06 -9.66
CA LEU A 27 -0.44 17.02 -10.35
C LEU A 27 -0.04 18.23 -9.48
N ALA A 28 -0.88 18.64 -8.52
CA ALA A 28 -0.57 19.74 -7.62
C ALA A 28 0.57 19.41 -6.64
N ALA A 29 0.72 18.13 -6.25
CA ALA A 29 1.79 17.68 -5.36
C ALA A 29 3.12 17.41 -6.08
N ARG A 30 3.12 17.30 -7.41
CA ARG A 30 4.30 16.92 -8.20
C ARG A 30 5.53 17.79 -7.92
N PRO A 31 5.46 19.14 -7.90
CA PRO A 31 6.64 19.95 -7.64
C PRO A 31 7.27 19.69 -6.27
N GLN A 32 6.43 19.44 -5.25
CA GLN A 32 6.88 19.13 -3.90
C GLN A 32 7.52 17.73 -3.83
N LEU A 33 6.96 16.73 -4.52
CA LEU A 33 7.51 15.38 -4.64
C LEU A 33 8.88 15.37 -5.35
N GLU A 34 9.03 16.14 -6.42
CA GLU A 34 10.29 16.27 -7.17
C GLU A 34 11.37 17.00 -6.37
N ALA A 35 10.98 18.01 -5.59
CA ALA A 35 11.90 18.78 -4.74
C ALA A 35 12.30 18.02 -3.47
N LEU A 36 11.47 17.08 -2.99
CA LEU A 36 11.72 16.36 -1.75
C LEU A 36 13.02 15.54 -1.82
N ARG A 37 13.80 15.61 -0.75
CA ARG A 37 15.00 14.79 -0.53
C ARG A 37 14.78 13.95 0.71
N CYS A 38 14.56 12.66 0.51
CA CYS A 38 14.46 11.65 1.56
C CYS A 38 14.87 10.29 1.00
N ASP A 39 14.87 9.28 1.86
CA ASP A 39 15.18 7.91 1.49
C ASP A 39 14.32 7.39 0.33
N ALA A 40 14.90 6.54 -0.52
CA ALA A 40 14.25 6.04 -1.72
C ALA A 40 12.98 5.21 -1.41
N SER A 41 12.95 4.45 -0.31
CA SER A 41 11.75 3.72 0.11
C SER A 41 10.59 4.67 0.44
N LEU A 42 10.89 5.75 1.19
CA LEU A 42 9.91 6.81 1.47
C LEU A 42 9.43 7.50 0.20
N ARG A 43 10.34 7.78 -0.74
CA ARG A 43 9.95 8.39 -2.02
C ARG A 43 9.02 7.50 -2.82
N ALA A 44 9.32 6.19 -2.93
CA ALA A 44 8.44 5.25 -3.63
C ALA A 44 7.02 5.26 -3.05
N GLY A 45 6.90 5.18 -1.71
CA GLY A 45 5.63 5.29 -1.01
C GLY A 45 4.89 6.60 -1.30
N LEU A 46 5.56 7.75 -1.24
CA LEU A 46 4.94 9.06 -1.49
C LEU A 46 4.44 9.21 -2.93
N TRP A 47 5.23 8.83 -3.93
CA TRP A 47 4.77 8.85 -5.32
C TRP A 47 3.54 7.96 -5.50
N LEU A 48 3.53 6.76 -4.91
CA LEU A 48 2.38 5.85 -4.95
C LEU A 48 1.14 6.42 -4.27
N TYR A 49 1.28 7.07 -3.13
CA TYR A 49 0.18 7.72 -2.39
C TYR A 49 -0.52 8.80 -3.22
N HIS A 50 0.27 9.48 -4.06
CA HIS A 50 -0.20 10.52 -4.96
C HIS A 50 -0.56 10.00 -6.36
N ASP A 51 -0.72 8.68 -6.53
CA ASP A 51 -1.12 8.00 -7.76
C ASP A 51 -0.14 8.17 -8.94
N PHE A 52 1.13 8.49 -8.65
CA PHE A 52 2.23 8.50 -9.62
C PHE A 52 2.89 7.12 -9.67
N LEU A 53 2.23 6.19 -10.36
CA LEU A 53 2.65 4.78 -10.41
C LEU A 53 4.00 4.62 -11.09
N ASP A 54 4.25 5.30 -12.21
CA ASP A 54 5.52 5.20 -12.95
C ASP A 54 6.72 5.63 -12.09
N GLU A 55 6.62 6.76 -11.41
CA GLU A 55 7.67 7.25 -10.52
C GLU A 55 7.88 6.30 -9.31
N SER A 56 6.80 5.76 -8.74
CA SER A 56 6.89 4.73 -7.70
C SER A 56 7.56 3.45 -8.19
N HIS A 57 7.18 2.99 -9.40
CA HIS A 57 7.71 1.80 -10.04
C HIS A 57 9.22 1.93 -10.28
N GLN A 58 9.65 3.02 -10.91
CA GLN A 58 11.08 3.27 -11.20
C GLN A 58 11.94 3.24 -9.93
N ILE A 59 11.44 3.81 -8.83
CA ILE A 59 12.18 3.83 -7.56
C ILE A 59 12.17 2.44 -6.92
N SER A 60 10.99 1.81 -6.76
CA SER A 60 10.85 0.52 -6.09
C SER A 60 11.56 -0.62 -6.84
N GLN A 61 11.64 -0.57 -8.17
CA GLN A 61 12.42 -1.50 -8.99
C GLN A 61 13.92 -1.48 -8.63
N GLY A 62 14.45 -0.32 -8.24
CA GLY A 62 15.84 -0.13 -7.83
C GLY A 62 16.14 -0.49 -6.37
N LEU A 63 15.17 -0.95 -5.59
CA LEU A 63 15.31 -1.26 -4.16
C LEU A 63 15.34 -2.77 -3.90
N PRO A 64 16.52 -3.41 -3.80
CA PRO A 64 16.64 -4.85 -3.57
C PRO A 64 16.45 -5.22 -2.09
N THR A 65 15.38 -4.72 -1.46
CA THR A 65 15.03 -4.97 -0.05
C THR A 65 13.62 -5.56 0.06
N PRO A 66 13.26 -6.18 1.19
CA PRO A 66 11.87 -6.58 1.45
C PRO A 66 10.89 -5.41 1.35
N THR A 67 11.19 -4.26 1.97
CA THR A 67 10.38 -3.03 1.92
C THR A 67 10.24 -2.51 0.48
N GLY A 68 11.32 -2.50 -0.30
CA GLY A 68 11.29 -2.12 -1.72
C GLY A 68 10.43 -3.04 -2.58
N SER A 69 10.56 -4.36 -2.38
CA SER A 69 9.72 -5.37 -3.03
C SER A 69 8.25 -5.23 -2.65
N PHE A 70 7.97 -4.80 -1.42
CA PHE A 70 6.62 -4.57 -0.94
C PHE A 70 6.00 -3.37 -1.67
N TRP A 71 6.69 -2.22 -1.76
CA TRP A 71 6.21 -1.09 -2.56
C TRP A 71 5.93 -1.47 -4.01
N HIS A 72 6.80 -2.28 -4.60
CA HIS A 72 6.64 -2.78 -5.97
C HIS A 72 5.38 -3.65 -6.11
N GLY A 73 5.14 -4.55 -5.14
CA GLY A 73 3.93 -5.38 -5.09
C GLY A 73 2.64 -4.56 -4.99
N ILE A 74 2.60 -3.54 -4.13
CA ILE A 74 1.44 -2.63 -4.02
C ILE A 74 1.26 -1.86 -5.34
N MET A 75 2.35 -1.37 -5.92
CA MET A 75 2.32 -0.63 -7.19
C MET A 75 1.69 -1.46 -8.32
N HIS A 76 2.15 -2.69 -8.57
CA HIS A 76 1.54 -3.51 -9.62
C HIS A 76 0.09 -3.91 -9.31
N ARG A 77 -0.27 -4.10 -8.03
CA ARG A 77 -1.69 -4.31 -7.67
C ARG A 77 -2.55 -3.10 -8.02
N ARG A 78 -1.99 -1.88 -7.94
CA ARG A 78 -2.62 -0.62 -8.40
C ARG A 78 -2.61 -0.46 -9.92
N GLU A 79 -1.77 -1.19 -10.66
CA GLU A 79 -1.73 -1.25 -12.13
C GLU A 79 -2.66 -2.33 -12.73
N PRO A 80 -3.58 -2.88 -11.92
CA PRO A 80 -4.18 -4.20 -12.13
C PRO A 80 -3.31 -5.32 -12.69
N ASP A 81 -1.99 -5.31 -12.45
CA ASP A 81 -1.09 -6.41 -12.79
C ASP A 81 -0.91 -7.33 -11.58
N TYR A 82 -1.96 -8.09 -11.30
CA TYR A 82 -2.00 -9.00 -10.15
C TYR A 82 -0.97 -10.13 -10.25
N GLY A 83 -0.55 -10.50 -11.47
CA GLY A 83 0.50 -11.51 -11.69
C GLY A 83 1.86 -11.01 -11.19
N ASN A 84 2.26 -9.81 -11.61
CA ASN A 84 3.50 -9.20 -11.15
C ASN A 84 3.42 -8.79 -9.67
N ALA A 85 2.27 -8.34 -9.18
CA ALA A 85 2.08 -8.10 -7.75
C ALA A 85 2.46 -9.34 -6.93
N ARG A 86 1.92 -10.52 -7.27
CA ARG A 86 2.26 -11.79 -6.58
C ARG A 86 3.74 -12.12 -6.69
N TYR A 87 4.39 -11.88 -7.83
CA TYR A 87 5.84 -12.08 -7.97
C TYR A 87 6.63 -11.24 -6.97
N TRP A 88 6.31 -9.96 -6.85
CA TRP A 88 7.02 -9.06 -5.93
C TRP A 88 6.72 -9.36 -4.47
N PHE A 89 5.48 -9.72 -4.13
CA PHE A 89 5.15 -10.15 -2.77
C PHE A 89 5.86 -11.44 -2.33
N ARG A 90 6.21 -12.35 -3.26
CA ARG A 90 7.09 -13.49 -2.95
C ARG A 90 8.50 -13.04 -2.51
N ARG A 91 9.00 -11.93 -3.05
CA ARG A 91 10.30 -11.37 -2.69
C ARG A 91 10.32 -10.62 -1.35
N VAL A 92 9.14 -10.25 -0.84
CA VAL A 92 9.01 -9.64 0.50
C VAL A 92 9.34 -10.65 1.59
N GLY A 93 8.88 -11.90 1.45
CA GLY A 93 9.01 -12.91 2.51
C GLY A 93 8.18 -12.53 3.74
N LYS A 94 8.76 -12.64 4.94
CA LYS A 94 8.12 -12.13 6.17
C LYS A 94 8.47 -10.65 6.35
N HIS A 95 7.45 -9.81 6.55
CA HIS A 95 7.64 -8.38 6.83
C HIS A 95 7.18 -8.04 8.26
N PRO A 96 7.89 -7.15 8.99
CA PRO A 96 7.54 -6.80 10.38
C PRO A 96 6.12 -6.26 10.58
N ILE A 97 5.51 -5.68 9.54
CA ILE A 97 4.17 -5.09 9.64
C ILE A 97 3.03 -6.11 9.47
N PHE A 98 3.31 -7.36 9.08
CA PHE A 98 2.25 -8.31 8.70
C PHE A 98 1.31 -8.68 9.84
N ASP A 99 1.82 -8.82 11.06
CA ASP A 99 0.98 -9.15 12.22
C ASP A 99 0.05 -7.98 12.57
N GLU A 100 0.58 -6.76 12.62
CA GLU A 100 -0.23 -5.55 12.86
C GLU A 100 -1.24 -5.31 11.73
N LEU A 101 -0.83 -5.49 10.48
CA LEU A 101 -1.70 -5.30 9.32
C LEU A 101 -2.88 -6.29 9.35
N ALA A 102 -2.64 -7.56 9.67
CA ALA A 102 -3.71 -8.55 9.83
C ALA A 102 -4.71 -8.15 10.92
N GLN A 103 -4.20 -7.78 12.10
CA GLN A 103 -5.06 -7.35 13.21
C GLN A 103 -5.93 -6.16 12.82
N ARG A 104 -5.33 -5.11 12.26
CA ARG A 104 -6.04 -3.86 11.94
C ARG A 104 -6.96 -4.01 10.72
N ALA A 105 -6.64 -4.89 9.77
CA ALA A 105 -7.54 -5.25 8.68
C ALA A 105 -8.76 -6.02 9.20
N ALA A 106 -8.59 -6.91 10.18
CA ALA A 106 -9.70 -7.62 10.82
C ALA A 106 -10.66 -6.65 11.53
N GLU A 107 -10.16 -5.59 12.17
CA GLU A 107 -10.98 -4.55 12.81
C GLU A 107 -11.83 -3.74 11.81
N LEU A 108 -11.31 -3.52 10.59
CA LEU A 108 -12.08 -2.91 9.50
C LEU A 108 -13.14 -3.88 8.98
N ALA A 109 -12.73 -5.12 8.68
CA ALA A 109 -13.59 -6.15 8.11
C ALA A 109 -14.73 -6.57 9.06
N GLY A 110 -14.50 -6.60 10.37
CA GLY A 110 -15.49 -6.97 11.39
C GLY A 110 -16.69 -6.02 11.50
N ARG A 111 -16.68 -4.89 10.78
CA ARG A 111 -17.78 -3.91 10.72
C ARG A 111 -18.74 -4.17 9.56
N GLU A 112 -18.41 -5.10 8.67
CA GLU A 112 -19.13 -5.34 7.42
C GLU A 112 -19.63 -6.80 7.32
N GLN A 113 -20.66 -7.01 6.51
CA GLN A 113 -21.07 -8.36 6.14
C GLN A 113 -20.14 -8.89 5.05
N LEU A 114 -19.22 -9.77 5.43
CA LEU A 114 -18.21 -10.30 4.52
C LEU A 114 -18.78 -11.33 3.55
N ALA A 115 -18.30 -11.28 2.31
CA ALA A 115 -18.48 -12.35 1.34
C ALA A 115 -17.51 -13.50 1.68
N PRO A 116 -17.76 -14.73 1.22
CA PRO A 116 -16.84 -15.86 1.48
C PRO A 116 -15.39 -15.55 1.10
N ALA A 117 -15.16 -14.89 -0.04
CA ALA A 117 -13.84 -14.49 -0.51
C ALA A 117 -13.09 -13.51 0.43
N ALA A 118 -13.80 -12.78 1.29
CA ALA A 118 -13.21 -11.83 2.24
C ALA A 118 -13.08 -12.41 3.66
N SER A 119 -13.54 -13.64 3.90
CA SER A 119 -13.58 -14.22 5.26
C SER A 119 -12.20 -14.42 5.89
N PHE A 120 -11.15 -14.55 5.07
CA PHE A 120 -9.77 -14.68 5.57
C PHE A 120 -9.34 -13.44 6.39
N LEU A 121 -9.91 -12.26 6.11
CA LEU A 121 -9.55 -11.01 6.78
C LEU A 121 -9.73 -11.05 8.30
N VAL A 122 -10.66 -11.87 8.81
CA VAL A 122 -10.95 -12.01 10.24
C VAL A 122 -10.42 -13.29 10.87
N VAL A 123 -9.79 -14.17 10.07
CA VAL A 123 -9.31 -15.50 10.51
C VAL A 123 -7.79 -15.59 10.49
N GLN A 124 -7.12 -14.90 9.57
CA GLN A 124 -5.66 -14.94 9.44
C GLN A 124 -4.96 -14.34 10.66
N ALA A 125 -3.93 -15.00 11.17
CA ALA A 125 -3.12 -14.51 12.29
C ALA A 125 -2.01 -13.54 11.86
N SER A 126 -1.54 -13.67 10.62
CA SER A 126 -0.52 -12.83 9.98
C SER A 126 -1.01 -12.49 8.59
N TRP A 127 -0.64 -11.31 8.08
CA TRP A 127 -1.07 -10.85 6.77
C TRP A 127 -0.64 -11.80 5.67
N ASN A 128 -1.60 -12.23 4.84
CA ASN A 128 -1.35 -12.93 3.60
C ASN A 128 -1.60 -11.97 2.42
N PRO A 129 -0.54 -11.45 1.76
CA PRO A 129 -0.72 -10.56 0.64
C PRO A 129 -1.37 -11.25 -0.57
N PHE A 130 -1.24 -12.57 -0.71
CA PHE A 130 -1.81 -13.30 -1.85
C PHE A 130 -3.34 -13.35 -1.78
N ASP A 131 -3.89 -13.65 -0.60
CA ASP A 131 -5.35 -13.64 -0.40
C ASP A 131 -5.92 -12.23 -0.59
N PHE A 132 -5.17 -11.20 -0.17
CA PHE A 132 -5.60 -9.81 -0.41
C PHE A 132 -5.53 -9.41 -1.89
N ILE A 133 -4.53 -9.87 -2.64
CA ILE A 133 -4.49 -9.67 -4.10
C ILE A 133 -5.71 -10.33 -4.75
N ASP A 134 -6.01 -11.58 -4.39
CA ASP A 134 -7.16 -12.32 -4.92
C ASP A 134 -8.49 -11.59 -4.62
N LEU A 135 -8.63 -11.04 -3.40
CA LEU A 135 -9.80 -10.24 -3.02
C LEU A 135 -9.90 -8.94 -3.82
N VAL A 136 -8.80 -8.20 -4.00
CA VAL A 136 -8.78 -6.96 -4.79
C VAL A 136 -9.13 -7.26 -6.26
N GLU A 137 -8.54 -8.29 -6.85
CA GLU A 137 -8.82 -8.73 -8.22
C GLU A 137 -10.29 -9.10 -8.41
N ALA A 138 -10.86 -9.92 -7.52
CA ALA A 138 -12.26 -10.29 -7.56
C ALA A 138 -13.19 -9.07 -7.38
N THR A 139 -12.82 -8.14 -6.52
CA THR A 139 -13.60 -6.91 -6.27
C THR A 139 -13.55 -5.95 -7.46
N ALA A 140 -12.37 -5.75 -8.07
CA ALA A 140 -12.21 -4.94 -9.27
C ALA A 140 -12.97 -5.54 -10.47
N ALA A 141 -13.12 -6.86 -10.53
CA ALA A 141 -13.95 -7.55 -11.52
C ALA A 141 -15.47 -7.52 -11.19
N GLY A 142 -15.88 -6.88 -10.10
CA GLY A 142 -17.28 -6.81 -9.67
C GLY A 142 -17.83 -8.11 -9.05
N SER A 143 -16.96 -9.07 -8.71
CA SER A 143 -17.36 -10.36 -8.12
C SER A 143 -17.65 -10.26 -6.63
N THR A 144 -17.23 -9.19 -5.95
CA THR A 144 -17.54 -8.93 -4.54
C THR A 144 -17.91 -7.46 -4.31
N PRO A 145 -18.74 -7.15 -3.29
CA PRO A 145 -19.16 -5.78 -2.98
C PRO A 145 -18.18 -5.02 -2.08
N HIS A 146 -16.92 -5.47 -1.93
CA HIS A 146 -15.98 -4.99 -0.90
C HIS A 146 -15.05 -3.87 -1.38
N GLU A 147 -15.46 -3.04 -2.33
CA GLU A 147 -14.58 -2.00 -2.90
C GLU A 147 -14.07 -1.04 -1.81
N GLN A 148 -14.98 -0.52 -1.00
CA GLN A 148 -14.63 0.44 0.05
C GLN A 148 -13.68 -0.18 1.09
N LEU A 149 -13.96 -1.41 1.54
CA LEU A 149 -13.12 -2.14 2.48
C LEU A 149 -11.72 -2.39 1.92
N CYS A 150 -11.62 -2.87 0.67
CA CYS A 150 -10.33 -3.11 0.01
C CYS A 150 -9.49 -1.83 -0.10
N ARG A 151 -10.13 -0.70 -0.43
CA ARG A 151 -9.45 0.60 -0.51
C ARG A 151 -8.95 1.07 0.86
N GLN A 152 -9.74 0.86 1.92
CA GLN A 152 -9.34 1.20 3.29
C GLN A 152 -8.17 0.35 3.77
N ILE A 153 -8.21 -0.96 3.52
CA ILE A 153 -7.11 -1.87 3.85
C ILE A 153 -5.85 -1.53 3.05
N GLN A 154 -5.99 -1.17 1.77
CA GLN A 154 -4.86 -0.73 0.95
C GLN A 154 -4.21 0.55 1.49
N LEU A 155 -5.01 1.51 1.97
CA LEU A 155 -4.47 2.71 2.64
C LEU A 155 -3.79 2.36 3.97
N LEU A 156 -4.37 1.44 4.75
CA LEU A 156 -3.77 0.94 5.99
C LEU A 156 -2.42 0.27 5.73
N GLU A 157 -2.35 -0.62 4.72
CA GLU A 157 -1.13 -1.30 4.29
C GLU A 157 -0.05 -0.28 3.89
N TRP A 158 -0.42 0.73 3.09
CA TRP A 158 0.48 1.82 2.74
C TRP A 158 1.00 2.57 3.99
N ARG A 159 0.12 2.91 4.94
CA ARG A 159 0.48 3.67 6.15
C ARG A 159 1.48 2.92 7.01
N LEU A 160 1.22 1.64 7.28
CA LEU A 160 2.10 0.81 8.10
C LEU A 160 3.45 0.61 7.44
N LEU A 161 3.48 0.40 6.12
CA LEU A 161 4.73 0.25 5.38
C LEU A 161 5.53 1.56 5.32
N PHE A 162 4.85 2.69 5.15
CA PHE A 162 5.48 4.01 5.14
C PHE A 162 6.06 4.38 6.51
N GLU A 163 5.31 4.08 7.57
CA GLU A 163 5.74 4.22 8.95
C GLU A 163 6.98 3.38 9.25
N HIS A 164 6.95 2.10 8.88
CA HIS A 164 8.10 1.21 9.03
C HIS A 164 9.33 1.74 8.29
N ALA A 165 9.18 2.10 7.00
CA ALA A 165 10.26 2.67 6.20
C ALA A 165 10.82 3.97 6.82
N PHE A 166 9.97 4.80 7.42
CA PHE A 166 10.41 6.02 8.09
C PHE A 166 11.25 5.71 9.33
N GLU A 167 10.87 4.70 10.10
CA GLU A 167 11.61 4.27 11.28
C GLU A 167 12.95 3.60 10.94
N GLU A 168 13.02 2.83 9.85
CA GLU A 168 14.27 2.25 9.33
C GLU A 168 15.30 3.35 8.99
N THR A 169 14.86 4.50 8.46
CA THR A 169 15.77 5.61 8.08
C THR A 169 16.33 6.41 9.25
N ARG A 170 15.81 6.17 10.47
CA ARG A 170 16.24 6.88 11.69
C ARG A 170 17.25 6.08 12.50
N GLN A 171 17.54 4.85 12.11
CA GLN A 171 18.54 3.98 12.73
C GLN A 171 19.91 4.21 12.09
#